data_AF-A0A4V1UPZ9-F1
#
_entry.id   AF-A0A4V1UPZ9-F1
#
_cell.length_a   1.000
_cell.length_b   1.000
_cell.length_c   1.000
_cell.angle_alpha   90.00
_cell.angle_beta   90.00
_cell.angle_gamma   90.00
#
_symmetry.space_group_name_H-M   'P 1'
#
loop_
_entity.id
_entity.type
_entity.pdbx_description
1 polymer ?
#
loop_
_entity_poly.entity_id
_entity_poly.type
_entity_poly.pdbx_seq_one_letter_code
_entity_poly.pdbx_strand_id
1 'polypeptide(L)' 'PIYQWLTSKEKNGVLDSEVKWNFNKYLLDENGLLLKKFDSDTEPLSESITRLL' A
#
# COMPACT_ATOMS: atom_id res chain seq x y z
N PRO A 1 -8.97 -4.81 12.35
CA PRO A 1 -9.37 -5.08 10.95
C PRO A 1 -8.27 -4.61 9.97
N ILE A 2 -8.05 -5.31 8.86
CA ILE A 2 -6.92 -5.06 7.93
C ILE A 2 -6.93 -3.64 7.34
N TYR A 3 -8.11 -3.11 7.00
CA TYR A 3 -8.25 -1.75 6.47
C TYR A 3 -7.64 -0.71 7.42
N GLN A 4 -8.02 -0.74 8.71
CA GLN A 4 -7.49 0.19 9.70
C GLN A 4 -5.98 0.06 9.89
N TRP A 5 -5.44 -1.16 9.76
CA TRP A 5 -3.99 -1.37 9.84
C TRP A 5 -3.29 -0.74 8.64
N LEU A 6 -3.79 -0.96 7.42
CA LEU A 6 -3.23 -0.40 6.19
C LEU A 6 -3.27 1.14 6.16
N THR A 7 -4.28 1.75 6.78
CA THR A 7 -4.50 3.20 6.69
C THR A 7 -3.94 4.04 7.85
N SER A 8 -3.48 3.41 8.93
CA SER A 8 -3.05 4.13 10.14
C SER A 8 -1.59 3.84 10.47
N LYS A 9 -0.77 4.90 10.52
CA LYS A 9 0.65 4.82 10.87
C LYS A 9 0.88 4.24 12.25
N GLU A 10 0.00 4.53 13.20
CA GLU A 10 0.07 3.96 14.55
C GLU A 10 0.01 2.44 14.53
N LYS A 11 -0.67 1.85 13.54
CA LYS A 11 -0.86 0.39 13.42
C LYS A 11 0.16 -0.27 12.50
N ASN A 12 0.48 0.34 11.36
CA ASN A 12 1.44 -0.23 10.41
C ASN A 12 2.90 0.22 10.64
N GLY A 13 3.14 1.25 11.45
CA GLY A 13 4.47 1.78 11.79
C GLY A 13 5.11 2.67 10.72
N VAL A 14 4.49 2.81 9.55
CA VAL A 14 5.12 3.39 8.36
C VAL A 14 4.43 4.68 7.92
N LEU A 15 3.15 4.63 7.57
CA LEU A 15 2.43 5.79 7.03
C LEU A 15 0.94 5.79 7.35
N ASP A 16 0.36 6.98 7.35
CA ASP A 16 -1.09 7.17 7.27
C ASP A 16 -1.47 7.24 5.79
N SER A 17 -2.57 6.58 5.42
CA SER A 17 -3.08 6.60 4.05
C SER A 17 -4.59 6.79 4.01
N GLU A 18 -5.05 7.29 2.87
CA GLU A 18 -6.46 7.44 2.55
C GLU A 18 -6.77 6.66 1.27
N VAL A 19 -7.85 5.87 1.31
CA VAL A 19 -8.37 5.13 0.17
C VAL A 19 -9.50 5.94 -0.46
N LYS A 20 -9.20 6.65 -1.55
CA LYS A 20 -10.13 7.56 -2.22
C LYS A 20 -11.07 6.85 -3.21
N TRP A 21 -10.64 5.70 -3.75
CA TRP A 21 -11.39 4.96 -4.77
C TRP A 21 -11.08 3.46 -4.75
N ASN A 22 -11.83 2.67 -5.52
CA ASN A 22 -11.52 1.26 -5.73
C ASN A 22 -10.15 1.09 -6.42
N PHE A 23 -9.53 -0.09 -6.23
CA PHE A 23 -8.23 -0.45 -6.81
C PHE A 23 -6.99 0.30 -6.28
N ASN A 24 -7.03 0.82 -5.05
CA ASN A 24 -5.81 1.22 -4.33
C ASN A 24 -4.93 0.00 -4.05
N LYS A 25 -3.60 0.18 -4.00
CA LYS A 25 -2.65 -0.92 -3.88
C LYS A 25 -1.68 -0.65 -2.74
N TYR A 26 -1.38 -1.70 -1.97
CA TYR A 26 -0.41 -1.68 -0.89
C TYR A 26 0.64 -2.76 -1.17
N LEU A 27 1.90 -2.38 -1.09
CA LEU A 27 3.03 -3.28 -1.23
C LEU A 27 3.54 -3.64 0.16
N LEU A 28 3.56 -4.94 0.47
CA LEU A 28 4.08 -5.50 1.71
C LEU A 28 5.24 -6.45 1.39
N ASP A 29 6.19 -6.57 2.31
CA ASP A 29 7.25 -7.59 2.22
C ASP A 29 6.77 -8.97 2.72
N GLU A 30 7.64 -9.98 2.65
CA GLU A 30 7.36 -11.35 3.09
C GLU A 30 7.13 -11.48 4.61
N ASN A 31 7.52 -10.49 5.39
CA ASN A 31 7.31 -10.43 6.84
C ASN A 31 6.00 -9.69 7.20
N GLY A 32 5.29 -9.17 6.20
CA GLY A 32 4.05 -8.43 6.38
C GLY A 32 4.24 -6.95 6.75
N LEU A 33 5.43 -6.38 6.55
CA LEU A 33 5.68 -4.96 6.76
C LEU A 33 5.20 -4.15 5.56
N LEU A 34 4.52 -3.04 5.82
CA LEU A 34 4.05 -2.14 4.77
C LEU A 34 5.24 -1.35 4.19
N LEU A 35 5.52 -1.52 2.89
CA LEU A 35 6.61 -0.82 2.22
C LEU A 35 6.13 0.44 1.51
N LYS A 36 5.00 0.36 0.80
CA LYS A 36 4.54 1.45 -0.06
C LYS A 36 3.03 1.38 -0.35
N LYS A 37 2.45 2.53 -0.68
CA LYS A 37 1.07 2.68 -1.17
C LYS A 37 1.07 3.28 -2.58
N PHE A 38 0.19 2.79 -3.43
CA PHE A 38 -0.06 3.31 -4.77
C PHE A 38 -1.54 3.64 -4.95
N ASP A 39 -1.78 4.71 -5.69
CA ASP A 39 -3.14 5.18 -5.98
C ASP A 39 -3.84 4.27 -7.02
N SER A 40 -5.15 4.49 -7.15
CA SER A 40 -6.02 3.67 -7.97
C SER A 40 -5.63 3.61 -9.44
N ASP A 41 -5.15 4.74 -9.98
CA ASP A 41 -4.74 4.93 -11.37
C ASP A 41 -3.39 4.29 -11.74
N THR A 42 -2.59 3.92 -10.74
CA THR A 42 -1.33 3.21 -10.99
C THR A 42 -1.61 1.82 -11.53
N GLU A 43 -1.14 1.47 -12.72
CA GLU A 43 -1.36 0.13 -13.27
C GLU A 43 -0.63 -0.94 -12.45
N PRO A 44 -1.21 -2.14 -12.26
CA PRO A 44 -0.60 -3.21 -11.47
C PRO A 44 0.80 -3.64 -11.94
N LEU A 45 1.08 -3.53 -13.25
CA LEU A 45 2.38 -3.86 -13.86
C LEU A 45 3.22 -2.64 -14.22
N SER A 46 2.83 -1.45 -13.75
CA SER A 46 3.62 -0.24 -14.01
C SER A 46 5.05 -0.39 -13.49
N GLU A 47 6.01 0.26 -14.16
CA GLU A 47 7.41 0.25 -13.75
C GLU A 47 7.61 0.72 -12.30
N SER A 48 6.70 1.55 -11.79
CA SER A 48 6.74 2.06 -10.42
C SER A 48 6.52 0.97 -9.35
N ILE A 49 5.87 -0.14 -9.73
CA ILE A 49 5.66 -1.32 -8.90
C ILE A 49 6.71 -2.38 -9.24
N THR A 50 6.86 -2.72 -10.52
CA THR A 50 7.67 -3.88 -10.94
C THR A 50 9.17 -3.71 -10.70
N ARG A 51 9.68 -2.48 -10.58
CA ARG A 51 11.07 -2.21 -10.17
C ARG A 51 11.35 -2.42 -8.67
N LEU A 52 10.31 -2.69 -7.87
CA LEU A 52 10.40 -2.95 -6.44
C LEU A 52 10.22 -4.44 -6.08
N LEU A 53 9.96 -5.28 -7.07
CA LEU A 53 9.89 -6.75 -6.96
C LEU A 53 11.27 -7.35 -7.26
#